data_AF-A0A4R9PCH0-F1
#
_entry.id   AF-A0A4R9PCH0-F1
#
_cell.length_a   1.000
_cell.length_b   1.000
_cell.length_c   1.000
_cell.angle_alpha   90.00
_cell.angle_beta   90.00
_cell.angle_gamma   90.00
#
_symmetry.space_group_name_H-M   'P 1'
#
loop_
_entity.id
_entity.type
_entity.pdbx_description
1 polymer ?
#
loop_
_entity_poly.entity_id
_entity_poly.type
_entity_poly.pdbx_seq_one_letter_code
_entity_poly.pdbx_strand_id
1 'polypeptide(L)'
;VLLGHTDVVPTGPREAWTSDPFTPQVRDGVLYGRGTADMKGSVAAFVVAAEQFVAAHPDHPGTLAVLLTSDEEGDAIDGVRHVARLFAERGQRIDWCITGEPS
;
A
#
# COMPACT_ATOMS: atom_id res chain seq x y z
N VAL A 1 -11.12 -0.82 -5.64
CA VAL A 1 -9.98 -1.44 -4.93
C VAL A 1 -8.91 -0.39 -4.73
N LEU A 2 -8.39 -0.29 -3.51
CA LEU A 2 -7.20 0.47 -3.16
C LEU A 2 -6.05 -0.54 -3.08
N LEU A 3 -5.13 -0.51 -4.04
CA LEU A 3 -4.04 -1.47 -4.18
C LEU A 3 -2.73 -0.89 -3.65
N GLY A 4 -2.03 -1.65 -2.82
CA GLY A 4 -0.68 -1.31 -2.40
C GLY A 4 0.17 -2.49 -1.96
N HIS A 5 1.38 -2.19 -1.52
CA HIS A 5 2.33 -3.18 -1.02
C HIS A 5 2.93 -2.77 0.34
N THR A 6 3.47 -3.76 1.05
CA THR A 6 3.95 -3.61 2.45
C THR A 6 5.43 -3.88 2.60
N ASP A 7 6.00 -4.64 1.67
CA ASP A 7 7.42 -4.77 1.45
C ASP A 7 8.04 -3.45 1.03
N VAL A 8 9.35 -3.39 1.19
CA VAL A 8 10.18 -2.24 0.89
C VAL A 8 11.53 -2.75 0.41
N VAL A 9 12.16 -2.06 -0.54
CA VAL A 9 13.54 -2.39 -0.94
C VAL A 9 14.55 -2.33 0.22
N PRO A 10 15.69 -3.04 0.10
CA PRO A 10 16.79 -2.96 1.06
C PRO A 10 17.20 -1.51 1.38
N THR A 11 17.67 -1.30 2.60
CA THR A 11 18.08 0.04 3.07
C THR A 11 19.42 0.48 2.51
N GLY A 12 20.22 -0.45 1.98
CA GLY A 12 21.66 -0.23 1.82
C GLY A 12 22.36 -0.05 3.18
N PRO A 13 23.59 0.51 3.18
CA PRO A 13 24.36 0.73 4.40
C PRO A 13 23.66 1.70 5.35
N ARG A 14 23.49 1.31 6.62
CA ARG A 14 22.74 2.08 7.63
C ARG A 14 23.42 3.40 7.98
N GLU A 15 24.73 3.43 7.94
CA GLU A 15 25.57 4.60 8.19
C GLU A 15 25.44 5.70 7.13
N ALA A 16 24.93 5.35 5.94
CA ALA A 16 24.62 6.34 4.90
C ALA A 16 23.30 7.10 5.18
N TRP A 17 22.50 6.64 6.14
CA TRP A 17 21.27 7.30 6.55
C TRP A 17 21.52 8.32 7.64
N THR A 18 20.85 9.47 7.56
CA THR A 18 20.86 10.50 8.62
C THR A 18 20.14 10.06 9.90
N SER A 19 19.22 9.09 9.80
CA SER A 19 18.52 8.45 10.91
C SER A 19 18.26 6.99 10.59
N ASP A 20 18.03 6.14 11.58
CA ASP A 20 17.73 4.72 11.34
C ASP A 20 16.54 4.59 10.34
N PRO A 21 16.69 3.81 9.25
CA PRO A 21 15.69 3.73 8.19
C PRO A 21 14.34 3.15 8.65
N PHE A 22 14.29 2.42 9.75
CA PHE A 22 13.08 1.81 10.29
C PHE A 22 12.60 2.48 11.59
N THR A 23 13.26 3.58 11.99
CA THR A 23 12.77 4.47 13.04
C THR A 23 12.31 5.78 12.40
N PRO A 24 11.01 5.91 12.08
CA PRO A 24 10.51 7.06 11.34
C PRO A 24 10.74 8.37 12.11
N GLN A 25 11.23 9.39 11.42
CA GLN A 25 11.48 10.71 12.00
C GLN A 25 10.90 11.82 11.13
N VAL A 26 10.24 12.79 11.75
CA VAL A 26 9.83 14.03 11.07
C VAL A 26 10.95 15.06 11.21
N ARG A 27 11.45 15.58 10.09
CA ARG A 27 12.40 16.70 10.04
C ARG A 27 11.90 17.72 9.03
N ASP A 28 11.82 18.99 9.45
CA ASP A 28 11.36 20.09 8.61
C ASP A 28 10.01 19.81 7.91
N GLY A 29 9.09 19.13 8.61
CA GLY A 29 7.77 18.76 8.09
C GLY A 29 7.74 17.53 7.19
N VAL A 30 8.88 16.87 6.94
CA VAL A 30 8.99 15.68 6.08
C VAL A 30 9.21 14.43 6.93
N LEU A 31 8.45 13.36 6.64
CA LEU A 31 8.59 12.05 7.29
C LEU A 31 9.64 11.18 6.58
N TYR A 32 10.75 10.94 7.27
CA TYR A 32 11.85 10.11 6.80
C TYR A 32 11.78 8.69 7.36
N GLY A 33 12.00 7.71 6.48
CA GLY A 33 12.06 6.29 6.80
C GLY A 33 11.93 5.47 5.52
N ARG A 34 12.46 4.24 5.51
CA ARG A 34 12.27 3.33 4.38
C ARG A 34 10.79 2.98 4.25
N GLY A 35 10.27 3.30 3.07
CA GLY A 35 8.90 3.06 2.65
C GLY A 35 7.89 4.12 3.11
N THR A 36 8.34 5.28 3.61
CA THR A 36 7.42 6.37 3.93
C THR A 36 6.72 6.91 2.67
N ALA A 37 7.48 7.08 1.58
CA ALA A 37 6.93 7.42 0.26
C ALA A 37 6.46 6.18 -0.52
N ASP A 38 7.17 5.06 -0.37
CA ASP A 38 7.04 3.87 -1.21
C ASP A 38 6.82 2.58 -0.40
N MET A 39 5.58 2.21 -0.09
CA MET A 39 4.36 3.01 -0.26
C MET A 39 3.49 3.06 1.00
N LYS A 40 4.11 2.88 2.17
CA LYS A 40 3.40 2.79 3.47
C LYS A 40 2.60 4.05 3.80
N GLY A 41 3.06 5.22 3.35
CA GLY A 41 2.30 6.47 3.48
C GLY A 41 0.95 6.38 2.78
N SER A 42 0.93 5.90 1.53
CA SER A 42 -0.28 5.70 0.74
C SER A 42 -1.17 4.59 1.32
N VAL A 43 -0.60 3.48 1.79
CA VAL A 43 -1.37 2.42 2.46
C VAL A 43 -2.05 2.96 3.72
N ALA A 44 -1.36 3.74 4.54
CA ALA A 44 -1.95 4.37 5.72
C ALA A 44 -3.08 5.34 5.33
N ALA A 45 -2.87 6.17 4.30
CA ALA A 45 -3.89 7.09 3.80
C ALA A 45 -5.13 6.35 3.28
N PHE A 46 -4.96 5.24 2.55
CA PHE A 46 -6.05 4.40 2.06
C PHE A 46 -6.88 3.78 3.19
N VAL A 47 -6.24 3.23 4.21
CA VAL A 47 -6.95 2.63 5.35
C VAL A 47 -7.77 3.68 6.09
N VAL A 48 -7.16 4.82 6.44
CA VAL A 48 -7.85 5.91 7.15
C VAL A 48 -9.00 6.47 6.31
N ALA A 49 -8.79 6.67 5.00
CA ALA A 49 -9.85 7.13 4.10
C ALA A 49 -11.00 6.12 3.99
N ALA A 50 -10.71 4.82 3.92
CA ALA A 50 -11.73 3.78 3.87
C ALA A 50 -12.54 3.74 5.16
N GLU A 51 -11.90 3.80 6.33
CA GLU A 51 -12.57 3.86 7.64
C GLU A 51 -13.49 5.08 7.74
N GLN A 52 -12.97 6.27 7.40
CA GLN A 52 -13.74 7.51 7.43
C GLN A 52 -14.92 7.49 6.44
N PHE A 53 -14.70 6.97 5.23
CA PHE A 53 -15.74 6.87 4.21
C PHE A 53 -16.87 5.93 4.64
N VAL A 54 -16.54 4.72 5.12
CA VAL A 54 -17.55 3.74 5.57
C VAL A 54 -18.30 4.27 6.79
N ALA A 55 -17.63 4.94 7.72
CA ALA A 55 -18.29 5.55 8.88
C ALA A 55 -19.26 6.68 8.48
N ALA A 56 -18.89 7.50 7.49
CA ALA A 56 -19.74 8.59 6.98
C ALA A 56 -20.87 8.09 6.06
N HIS A 57 -20.66 6.96 5.38
CA HIS A 57 -21.56 6.40 4.37
C HIS A 57 -21.78 4.89 4.59
N PRO A 58 -22.44 4.47 5.69
CA PRO A 58 -22.57 3.05 6.03
C PRO A 58 -23.36 2.24 4.99
N ASP A 59 -24.26 2.89 4.26
CA ASP A 59 -25.08 2.29 3.20
C ASP A 59 -24.54 2.60 1.79
N HIS A 60 -23.24 2.88 1.65
CA HIS A 60 -22.66 3.19 0.34
C HIS A 60 -22.92 2.04 -0.66
N PRO A 61 -23.24 2.33 -1.93
CA PRO A 61 -23.38 1.28 -2.92
C PRO A 61 -22.02 0.64 -3.26
N GLY A 62 -22.05 -0.62 -3.68
CA GLY A 62 -20.87 -1.35 -4.12
C GLY A 62 -19.95 -1.82 -2.98
N THR A 63 -18.70 -2.16 -3.33
CA THR A 63 -17.72 -2.68 -2.39
C THR A 63 -16.44 -1.86 -2.44
N LEU A 64 -16.05 -1.29 -1.30
CA LEU A 64 -14.71 -0.76 -1.10
C LEU A 64 -13.82 -1.86 -0.53
N ALA A 65 -12.66 -2.09 -1.14
CA ALA A 65 -11.72 -3.12 -0.72
C ALA A 65 -10.29 -2.58 -0.80
N VAL A 66 -9.48 -2.95 0.19
CA VAL A 66 -8.03 -2.74 0.21
C VAL A 66 -7.36 -4.06 -0.14
N LEU A 67 -6.50 -4.07 -1.16
CA LEU A 67 -5.74 -5.25 -1.57
C LEU A 67 -4.25 -4.95 -1.35
N LEU A 68 -3.58 -5.79 -0.55
CA LEU A 68 -2.17 -5.62 -0.20
C LEU A 68 -1.35 -6.83 -0.63
N THR A 69 -0.10 -6.57 -1.02
CA THR A 69 0.91 -7.60 -1.20
C THR A 69 2.17 -7.30 -0.38
N SER A 70 3.06 -8.28 -0.27
CA SER A 70 4.33 -8.16 0.46
C SER A 70 5.53 -8.57 -0.41
N ASP A 71 5.33 -8.59 -1.73
CA ASP A 71 6.34 -8.89 -2.74
C ASP A 71 5.91 -8.18 -4.03
N GLU A 72 5.97 -6.85 -4.01
CA GLU A 72 5.83 -6.00 -5.20
C GLU A 72 7.22 -5.69 -5.76
N GLU A 73 8.17 -5.40 -4.88
CA GLU A 73 9.53 -4.94 -5.20
C GLU A 73 10.49 -6.07 -5.58
N GLY A 74 10.11 -7.32 -5.32
CA GLY A 74 10.88 -8.52 -5.63
C GLY A 74 10.53 -9.14 -6.99
N ASP A 75 10.36 -10.46 -7.02
CA ASP A 75 10.01 -11.18 -8.26
C ASP A 75 8.51 -11.02 -8.60
N ALA A 76 7.68 -10.68 -7.60
CA ALA A 76 6.26 -10.38 -7.71
C ALA A 76 5.41 -11.49 -8.37
N ILE A 77 5.81 -12.75 -8.20
CA ILE A 77 5.14 -13.92 -8.82
C ILE A 77 3.97 -14.45 -8.01
N ASP A 78 4.06 -14.38 -6.68
CA ASP A 78 3.09 -14.95 -5.73
C ASP A 78 2.21 -13.90 -5.05
N GLY A 79 2.43 -12.61 -5.36
CA GLY A 79 1.65 -11.49 -4.86
C GLY A 79 0.36 -11.22 -5.66
N VAL A 80 0.21 -9.98 -6.14
CA VAL A 80 -1.00 -9.52 -6.84
C VAL A 80 -1.35 -10.39 -8.05
N ARG A 81 -0.35 -10.95 -8.75
CA ARG A 81 -0.56 -11.87 -9.88
C ARG A 81 -1.31 -13.15 -9.48
N HIS A 82 -1.05 -13.69 -8.30
CA HIS A 82 -1.78 -14.86 -7.79
C HIS A 82 -3.23 -14.48 -7.46
N VAL A 83 -3.44 -13.36 -6.78
CA VAL A 83 -4.79 -12.87 -6.42
C VAL A 83 -5.62 -12.57 -7.67
N ALA A 84 -5.03 -11.94 -8.70
CA ALA A 84 -5.72 -11.66 -9.95
C ALA A 84 -6.18 -12.94 -10.67
N ARG A 85 -5.34 -13.98 -10.69
CA ARG A 85 -5.71 -15.31 -11.22
C ARG A 85 -6.88 -15.90 -10.45
N LEU A 86 -6.82 -15.88 -9.11
CA LEU A 86 -7.90 -16.39 -8.25
C LEU A 86 -9.22 -15.65 -8.48
N PHE A 87 -9.18 -14.33 -8.66
CA PHE A 87 -10.38 -13.54 -8.95
C PHE A 87 -10.97 -13.90 -10.31
N ALA A 88 -10.14 -14.07 -11.34
CA ALA A 88 -10.58 -14.52 -12.66
C ALA A 88 -11.24 -15.91 -12.61
N GLU A 89 -10.62 -16.87 -11.92
CA GLU A 89 -11.15 -18.23 -11.73
C GLU A 89 -12.51 -18.24 -11.01
N ARG A 90 -12.71 -17.31 -10.08
CA ARG A 90 -13.97 -17.18 -9.30
C ARG A 90 -15.02 -16.31 -10.00
N GLY A 91 -14.70 -15.68 -11.14
CA GLY A 91 -15.56 -14.69 -11.77
C GLY A 91 -15.74 -13.41 -10.93
N GLN A 92 -14.85 -13.15 -9.97
CA GLN A 92 -14.85 -11.93 -9.17
C GLN A 92 -14.28 -10.77 -10.00
N ARG A 93 -15.05 -9.70 -10.15
CA ARG A 93 -14.64 -8.51 -10.88
C ARG A 93 -14.14 -7.39 -9.96
N ILE A 94 -13.23 -6.59 -10.48
CA ILE A 94 -12.82 -5.28 -9.97
C ILE A 94 -13.20 -4.25 -11.03
N ASP A 95 -14.14 -3.35 -10.73
CA ASP A 95 -14.54 -2.32 -11.70
C ASP A 95 -13.58 -1.12 -11.69
N TRP A 96 -13.02 -0.78 -10.52
CA TRP A 96 -12.10 0.35 -10.35
C TRP A 96 -10.92 -0.04 -9.45
N CYS A 97 -9.72 0.36 -9.85
CA CYS A 97 -8.49 0.17 -9.07
C CYS A 97 -7.71 1.48 -9.00
N ILE A 98 -7.26 1.84 -7.79
CA ILE A 98 -6.32 2.93 -7.55
C ILE A 98 -5.06 2.31 -6.93
N THR A 99 -3.92 2.48 -7.59
CA THR A 99 -2.59 2.11 -7.07
C THR A 99 -2.05 3.25 -6.23
N GLY A 100 -1.58 2.96 -5.02
CA GLY A 100 -1.01 3.98 -4.13
C GLY A 100 0.47 4.30 -4.38
N GLU A 101 1.04 3.88 -5.49
CA GLU A 101 2.41 4.23 -5.89
C GLU A 101 2.61 5.75 -5.94
N PRO A 102 3.80 6.28 -5.56
CA PRO A 102 4.09 7.70 -5.67
C PRO A 102 4.13 8.14 -7.15
N SER A 103 3.24 9.05 -7.55
CA SER A 103 3.05 9.52 -8.94
C SER A 103 3.36 10.99 -9.17
#